data_AF-A0A2J8SFX1-F1
#
_entry.id   AF-A0A2J8SFX1-F1
#
_cell.length_a   1.000
_cell.length_b   1.000
_cell.length_c   1.000
_cell.angle_alpha   90.00
_cell.angle_beta   90.00
_cell.angle_gamma   90.00
#
_symmetry.space_group_name_H-M   'P 1'
#
loop_
_entity.id
_entity.type
_entity.pdbx_description
1 polymer ?
#
loop_
_entity_poly.entity_id
_entity_poly.type
_entity_poly.pdbx_seq_one_letter_code
_entity_poly.pdbx_strand_id
1 'polypeptide(L)'
;MADRMQIVVILSEFFNTTWQEANCANCLTNNSEELSNSTVYFLNLFNHTLTCFEHNLQENAHSLLQTKNYSEVCKNCREAYKTLSSLYSEMQKMNELENKAEPGTHLCIDVEDAMNITRKLWSRTFNCSVPCSDTVPVIAVSVFILFLPVVFYLSSFLHSEQKKRKLILPKRL
;
A
#
# COMPACT_ATOMS: atom_id res chain seq x y z
N MET A 1 17.15 42.22 -16.20
CA MET A 1 17.03 42.07 -14.74
C MET A 1 17.27 43.42 -14.10
N ALA A 2 16.22 44.12 -13.66
CA ALA A 2 16.31 45.52 -13.25
C ALA A 2 16.13 45.74 -11.73
N ASP A 3 15.79 44.70 -10.96
CA ASP A 3 15.54 44.79 -9.52
C ASP A 3 16.20 43.64 -8.73
N ARG A 4 16.55 43.90 -7.46
CA ARG A 4 17.22 42.92 -6.57
C ARG A 4 16.35 41.70 -6.23
N MET A 5 15.04 41.91 -6.03
CA MET A 5 14.12 40.82 -5.66
C MET A 5 13.56 40.04 -6.85
N GLN A 6 13.61 40.57 -8.09
CA GLN A 6 13.11 39.90 -9.30
C GLN A 6 11.81 39.09 -9.09
N ILE A 7 10.77 39.72 -8.55
CA ILE A 7 9.54 39.04 -8.08
C ILE A 7 8.90 38.14 -9.15
N VAL A 8 8.91 38.57 -10.43
CA VAL A 8 8.40 37.77 -11.54
C VAL A 8 9.17 36.45 -11.71
N VAL A 9 10.50 36.49 -11.55
CA VAL A 9 11.34 35.30 -11.65
C VAL A 9 11.05 34.35 -10.49
N ILE A 10 11.01 34.85 -9.26
CA ILE A 10 10.72 34.04 -8.07
C ILE A 10 9.34 33.37 -8.18
N LEU A 11 8.31 34.11 -8.60
CA LEU A 11 6.97 33.55 -8.78
C LEU A 11 6.94 32.49 -9.89
N SER A 12 7.63 32.73 -11.00
CA SER A 12 7.71 31.75 -12.10
C SER A 12 8.41 30.46 -11.66
N GLU A 13 9.47 30.58 -10.85
CA GLU A 13 10.19 29.44 -10.29
C GLU A 13 9.31 28.69 -9.30
N PHE A 14 8.60 29.38 -8.41
CA PHE A 14 7.64 28.77 -7.49
C PHE A 14 6.54 27.99 -8.21
N PHE A 15 5.97 28.54 -9.28
CA PHE A 15 4.96 27.84 -10.08
C PHE A 15 5.56 26.61 -10.76
N ASN A 16 6.76 26.72 -11.33
CA ASN A 16 7.42 25.58 -11.96
C ASN A 16 7.76 24.49 -10.93
N THR A 17 8.29 24.83 -9.76
CA THR A 17 8.59 23.87 -8.70
C THR A 17 7.31 23.17 -8.22
N THR A 18 6.24 23.92 -7.97
CA THR A 18 4.94 23.35 -7.56
C THR A 18 4.41 22.39 -8.62
N TRP A 19 4.53 22.75 -9.90
CA TRP A 19 4.09 21.91 -11.02
C TRP A 19 4.86 20.60 -11.12
N GLN A 20 6.19 20.65 -10.95
CA GLN A 20 7.06 19.48 -11.01
C GLN A 20 6.85 18.57 -9.78
N GLU A 21 6.76 19.14 -8.58
CA GLU A 21 6.54 18.38 -7.33
C GLU A 21 5.17 17.70 -7.31
N ALA A 22 4.12 18.34 -7.84
CA ALA A 22 2.79 17.76 -7.98
C ALA A 22 2.67 16.73 -9.11
N ASN A 23 3.73 16.57 -9.92
CA ASN A 23 3.79 15.73 -11.09
C ASN A 23 2.57 15.90 -12.03
N CYS A 24 2.14 17.16 -12.21
CA CYS A 24 0.93 17.49 -12.97
C CYS A 24 1.00 17.05 -14.44
N ALA A 25 2.21 16.94 -15.00
CA ALA A 25 2.43 16.46 -16.36
C ALA A 25 1.83 15.07 -16.60
N ASN A 26 1.90 14.17 -15.61
CA ASN A 26 1.35 12.81 -15.71
C ASN A 26 -0.19 12.77 -15.77
N CYS A 27 -0.86 13.82 -15.31
CA CYS A 27 -2.31 13.94 -15.41
C CYS A 27 -2.76 14.39 -16.80
N LEU A 28 -1.86 14.96 -17.61
CA LEU A 28 -2.15 15.58 -18.90
C LEU A 28 -1.69 14.71 -20.06
N THR A 29 -2.21 15.03 -21.25
CA THR A 29 -1.66 14.52 -22.51
C THR A 29 -0.32 15.20 -22.83
N ASN A 30 0.46 14.62 -23.75
CA ASN A 30 1.78 15.14 -24.16
C ASN A 30 1.76 16.61 -24.64
N ASN A 31 0.60 17.10 -25.10
CA ASN A 31 0.43 18.47 -25.56
C ASN A 31 -0.01 19.44 -24.45
N SER A 32 -0.22 18.96 -23.22
CA SER A 32 -0.70 19.74 -22.07
C SER A 32 -2.06 20.44 -22.24
N GLU A 33 -2.83 20.08 -23.26
CA GLU A 33 -4.12 20.71 -23.58
C GLU A 33 -5.29 20.09 -22.79
N GLU A 34 -5.23 18.78 -22.57
CA GLU A 34 -6.33 18.00 -21.96
C GLU A 34 -5.81 16.95 -20.98
N LEU A 35 -6.68 16.50 -20.09
CA LEU A 35 -6.45 15.38 -19.19
C LEU A 35 -6.20 14.10 -19.99
N SER A 36 -5.27 13.27 -19.53
CA SER A 36 -5.01 11.97 -20.13
C SER A 36 -6.23 11.03 -19.97
N ASN A 37 -6.41 10.14 -20.94
CA ASN A 37 -7.51 9.16 -20.90
C ASN A 37 -7.49 8.29 -19.63
N SER A 38 -6.31 7.97 -19.11
CA SER A 38 -6.13 7.21 -17.87
C SER A 38 -6.62 8.00 -16.65
N THR A 39 -6.29 9.28 -16.55
CA THR A 39 -6.76 10.16 -15.47
C THR A 39 -8.27 10.35 -15.53
N VAL A 40 -8.84 10.60 -16.72
CA VAL A 40 -10.30 10.74 -16.89
C VAL A 40 -11.01 9.45 -16.48
N TYR A 41 -10.49 8.29 -16.89
CA TYR A 41 -11.05 7.00 -16.51
C TYR A 41 -10.97 6.74 -15.00
N PHE A 42 -9.84 7.07 -14.37
CA PHE A 42 -9.67 6.98 -12.92
C PHE A 42 -10.67 7.86 -12.17
N LEU A 43 -10.81 9.13 -12.56
CA LEU A 43 -11.74 10.07 -11.93
C LEU A 43 -13.21 9.63 -12.09
N ASN A 44 -13.55 9.00 -13.21
CA ASN A 44 -14.88 8.41 -13.41
C ASN A 44 -15.14 7.24 -12.45
N LEU A 45 -14.18 6.31 -12.32
CA LEU A 45 -14.29 5.22 -11.33
C LEU A 45 -14.34 5.73 -9.90
N PHE A 46 -13.59 6.79 -9.58
CA PHE A 46 -13.64 7.44 -8.28
C PHE A 46 -15.04 8.00 -8.00
N ASN A 47 -15.64 8.73 -8.95
CA ASN A 47 -16.99 9.26 -8.82
C ASN A 47 -18.04 8.15 -8.67
N HIS A 48 -17.94 7.08 -9.46
CA HIS A 48 -18.78 5.90 -9.32
C HIS A 48 -18.66 5.25 -7.92
N THR A 49 -17.43 5.17 -7.39
CA THR A 49 -17.17 4.62 -6.05
C THR A 49 -17.77 5.48 -4.95
N LEU A 50 -17.64 6.81 -5.04
CA LEU A 50 -18.26 7.73 -4.09
C LEU A 50 -19.79 7.68 -4.15
N THR A 51 -20.36 7.60 -5.35
CA THR A 51 -21.80 7.45 -5.56
C THR A 51 -22.30 6.16 -4.90
N CYS A 52 -21.55 5.05 -5.03
CA CYS A 52 -21.87 3.80 -4.34
C CYS A 52 -21.85 3.98 -2.82
N PHE A 53 -20.83 4.65 -2.27
CA PHE A 53 -20.75 4.92 -0.83
C PHE A 53 -21.95 5.74 -0.35
N GLU A 54 -22.28 6.83 -1.03
CA GLU A 54 -23.39 7.70 -0.68
C GLU A 54 -24.74 6.97 -0.70
N HIS A 55 -25.01 6.21 -1.77
CA HIS A 55 -26.24 5.44 -1.91
C HIS A 55 -26.46 4.46 -0.76
N ASN A 56 -25.43 3.68 -0.42
CA ASN A 56 -25.49 2.68 0.65
C ASN A 56 -25.42 3.30 2.06
N LEU A 57 -25.04 4.58 2.20
CA LEU A 57 -25.14 5.31 3.46
C LEU A 57 -26.56 5.85 3.69
N GLN A 58 -27.24 6.32 2.65
CA GLN A 58 -28.56 6.92 2.74
C GLN A 58 -29.65 5.90 3.08
N GLU A 59 -29.57 4.67 2.55
CA GLU A 59 -30.50 3.59 2.91
C GLU A 59 -30.46 3.25 4.41
N ASN A 60 -29.29 3.39 5.05
CA ASN A 60 -29.12 3.13 6.48
C ASN A 60 -29.63 4.27 7.39
N ALA A 61 -29.79 5.49 6.84
CA ALA A 61 -30.20 6.68 7.60
C ALA A 61 -31.69 6.69 7.97
N HIS A 62 -32.52 5.87 7.30
CA HIS A 62 -33.96 5.79 7.58
C HIS A 62 -34.28 4.98 8.87
N SER A 63 -33.27 4.39 9.52
CA SER A 63 -33.39 3.76 10.83
C SER A 63 -32.91 4.71 11.93
N LEU A 64 -33.86 5.34 12.61
CA LEU A 64 -33.66 6.39 13.63
C LEU A 64 -32.91 5.96 14.92
N LEU A 65 -32.31 4.76 14.97
CA LEU A 65 -31.76 4.20 16.20
C LEU A 65 -30.57 3.23 16.04
N GLN A 66 -29.94 3.15 14.86
CA GLN A 66 -28.91 2.14 14.63
C GLN A 66 -27.50 2.74 14.66
N THR A 67 -26.64 2.17 15.51
CA THR A 67 -25.18 2.23 15.35
C THR A 67 -24.83 2.10 13.88
N LYS A 68 -24.15 3.09 13.29
CA LYS A 68 -23.87 3.14 11.84
C LYS A 68 -23.24 1.82 11.38
N ASN A 69 -24.05 0.98 10.76
CA ASN A 69 -23.62 -0.32 10.27
C ASN A 69 -23.16 -0.14 8.83
N TYR A 70 -21.85 -0.03 8.62
CA TYR A 70 -21.27 0.14 7.30
C TYR A 70 -21.10 -1.19 6.55
N SER A 71 -21.59 -2.32 7.09
CA SER A 71 -21.46 -3.63 6.45
C SER A 71 -22.02 -3.65 5.03
N GLU A 72 -23.12 -2.93 4.77
CA GLU A 72 -23.74 -2.90 3.45
C GLU A 72 -22.88 -2.12 2.43
N VAL A 73 -22.29 -0.99 2.86
CA VAL A 73 -21.29 -0.24 2.07
C VAL A 73 -20.10 -1.15 1.75
N CYS A 74 -19.58 -1.87 2.74
CA CYS A 74 -18.44 -2.77 2.56
C CYS A 74 -18.75 -3.93 1.62
N LYS A 75 -19.99 -4.42 1.59
CA LYS A 75 -20.41 -5.54 0.75
C LYS A 75 -20.67 -5.10 -0.69
N ASN A 76 -21.45 -4.03 -0.85
CA ASN A 76 -21.95 -3.60 -2.16
C ASN A 76 -20.91 -2.80 -2.93
N CYS A 77 -20.09 -1.98 -2.24
CA CYS A 77 -19.07 -1.15 -2.90
C CYS A 77 -17.68 -1.81 -2.95
N ARG A 78 -17.56 -3.07 -2.52
CA ARG A 78 -16.28 -3.80 -2.53
C ARG A 78 -15.66 -3.89 -3.90
N GLU A 79 -16.47 -4.22 -4.91
CA GLU A 79 -15.99 -4.39 -6.27
C GLU A 79 -15.53 -3.05 -6.85
N ALA A 80 -16.33 -1.99 -6.70
CA ALA A 80 -15.95 -0.64 -7.14
C ALA A 80 -14.63 -0.18 -6.50
N TYR A 81 -14.48 -0.33 -5.18
CA TYR A 81 -13.24 -0.01 -4.47
C TYR A 81 -12.05 -0.86 -4.96
N LYS A 82 -12.25 -2.16 -5.18
CA LYS A 82 -11.19 -3.06 -5.67
C LYS A 82 -10.75 -2.68 -7.08
N THR A 83 -11.68 -2.37 -7.97
CA THR A 83 -11.40 -1.94 -9.35
C THR A 83 -10.64 -0.62 -9.36
N LEU A 84 -11.06 0.37 -8.57
CA LEU A 84 -10.34 1.64 -8.41
C LEU A 84 -8.91 1.42 -7.87
N SER A 85 -8.77 0.57 -6.85
CA SER A 85 -7.46 0.22 -6.25
C SER A 85 -6.53 -0.49 -7.23
N SER A 86 -7.09 -1.37 -8.06
CA SER A 86 -6.34 -2.09 -9.10
C SER A 86 -5.83 -1.12 -10.16
N LEU A 87 -6.72 -0.25 -10.67
CA LEU A 87 -6.34 0.76 -11.67
C LEU A 87 -5.25 1.70 -11.13
N TYR A 88 -5.38 2.18 -9.89
CA TYR A 88 -4.33 2.98 -9.25
C TYR A 88 -2.97 2.27 -9.26
N SER A 89 -2.96 0.99 -8.91
CA SER A 89 -1.74 0.18 -8.85
C SER A 89 -1.15 -0.07 -10.24
N GLU A 90 -2.00 -0.19 -11.27
CA GLU A 90 -1.57 -0.29 -12.67
C GLU A 90 -0.98 1.03 -13.18
N MET A 91 -1.62 2.17 -12.90
CA MET A 91 -1.11 3.49 -13.24
C MET A 91 0.26 3.75 -12.58
N GLN A 92 0.42 3.36 -11.32
CA GLN A 92 1.70 3.48 -10.61
C GLN A 92 2.80 2.67 -11.30
N LYS A 93 2.51 1.41 -11.67
CA LYS A 93 3.46 0.55 -12.41
C LYS A 93 3.80 1.08 -13.80
N MET A 94 2.82 1.63 -14.52
CA MET A 94 3.05 2.23 -15.84
C MET A 94 3.94 3.47 -15.72
N ASN A 95 3.69 4.31 -14.73
CA ASN A 95 4.50 5.49 -14.45
C ASN A 95 5.97 5.12 -14.12
N GLU A 96 6.17 4.10 -13.28
CA GLU A 96 7.51 3.58 -12.95
C GLU A 96 8.25 3.07 -14.21
N LEU A 97 7.53 2.41 -15.13
CA LEU A 97 8.11 1.90 -16.38
C LEU A 97 8.45 3.01 -17.38
N GLU A 98 7.54 3.98 -17.55
CA GLU A 98 7.66 5.05 -18.53
C GLU A 98 8.74 6.07 -18.16
N ASN A 99 8.76 6.50 -16.90
CA ASN A 99 9.67 7.56 -16.47
C ASN A 99 11.07 7.07 -16.08
N LYS A 100 11.35 5.75 -16.20
CA LYS A 100 12.59 5.10 -15.69
C LYS A 100 12.95 5.58 -14.29
N ALA A 101 11.93 5.95 -13.53
CA ALA A 101 12.09 6.72 -12.32
C ALA A 101 12.36 5.76 -11.15
N GLU A 102 12.92 6.30 -10.07
CA GLU A 102 13.17 5.50 -8.88
C GLU A 102 11.86 4.90 -8.35
N PRO A 103 11.91 3.68 -7.78
CA PRO A 103 10.72 3.05 -7.21
C PRO A 103 10.09 3.96 -6.16
N GLY A 104 8.79 4.23 -6.30
CA GLY A 104 8.08 5.19 -5.45
C GLY A 104 7.88 6.59 -6.05
N THR A 105 8.08 6.76 -7.35
CA THR A 105 7.72 8.00 -8.04
C THR A 105 6.21 8.25 -7.95
N HIS A 106 5.86 9.42 -7.43
CA HIS A 106 4.48 9.84 -7.20
C HIS A 106 3.69 9.93 -8.51
N LEU A 107 2.40 9.59 -8.45
CA LEU A 107 1.44 9.93 -9.52
C LEU A 107 1.10 11.42 -9.44
N CYS A 108 0.27 11.92 -10.36
CA CYS A 108 -0.21 13.29 -10.22
C CYS A 108 -1.06 13.43 -8.94
N ILE A 109 -0.90 14.58 -8.28
CA ILE A 109 -1.45 14.82 -6.94
C ILE A 109 -2.96 14.61 -6.84
N ASP A 110 -3.73 14.94 -7.88
CA ASP A 110 -5.19 14.78 -7.88
C ASP A 110 -5.63 13.30 -7.78
N VAL A 111 -4.89 12.41 -8.45
CA VAL A 111 -5.12 10.96 -8.40
C VAL A 111 -4.71 10.40 -7.03
N GLU A 112 -3.59 10.86 -6.49
CA GLU A 112 -3.12 10.45 -5.16
C GLU A 112 -4.09 10.89 -4.06
N ASP A 113 -4.57 12.13 -4.10
CA ASP A 113 -5.51 12.66 -3.11
C ASP A 113 -6.86 11.92 -3.17
N ALA A 114 -7.42 11.74 -4.36
CA ALA A 114 -8.65 10.97 -4.55
C ALA A 114 -8.52 9.53 -4.02
N MET A 115 -7.39 8.87 -4.28
CA MET A 115 -7.13 7.53 -3.76
C MET A 115 -6.94 7.52 -2.24
N ASN A 116 -6.26 8.53 -1.68
CA ASN A 116 -6.02 8.64 -0.25
C ASN A 116 -7.33 8.88 0.52
N ILE A 117 -8.20 9.76 0.02
CA ILE A 117 -9.56 9.98 0.54
C ILE A 117 -10.33 8.66 0.53
N THR A 118 -10.33 7.95 -0.61
CA THR A 118 -11.05 6.68 -0.76
C THR A 118 -10.54 5.61 0.21
N ARG A 119 -9.21 5.47 0.36
CA ARG A 119 -8.59 4.55 1.32
C ARG A 119 -8.92 4.91 2.76
N LYS A 120 -8.90 6.18 3.12
CA LYS A 120 -9.25 6.66 4.47
C LYS A 120 -10.71 6.35 4.80
N LEU A 121 -11.63 6.60 3.86
CA LEU A 121 -13.04 6.23 4.02
C LEU A 121 -13.20 4.73 4.19
N TRP A 122 -12.62 3.93 3.30
CA TRP A 122 -12.74 2.47 3.32
C TRP A 122 -12.18 1.82 4.59
N SER A 123 -10.96 2.23 5.01
CA SER A 123 -10.24 1.59 6.11
C SER A 123 -10.58 2.15 7.49
N ARG A 124 -10.70 3.47 7.63
CA ARG A 124 -10.88 4.11 8.95
C ARG A 124 -12.34 4.44 9.24
N THR A 125 -13.05 4.99 8.26
CA THR A 125 -14.44 5.43 8.49
C THR A 125 -15.41 4.26 8.45
N PHE A 126 -15.31 3.41 7.44
CA PHE A 126 -16.21 2.26 7.27
C PHE A 126 -15.65 0.97 7.88
N ASN A 127 -14.35 0.91 8.14
CA ASN A 127 -13.66 -0.27 8.67
C ASN A 127 -13.90 -1.54 7.85
N CYS A 128 -13.93 -1.41 6.52
CA CYS A 128 -14.20 -2.51 5.59
C CYS A 128 -12.96 -3.38 5.31
N SER A 129 -11.80 -3.04 5.87
CA SER A 129 -10.56 -3.78 5.65
C SER A 129 -10.59 -5.07 6.47
N VAL A 130 -10.74 -6.21 5.80
CA VAL A 130 -10.69 -7.52 6.43
C VAL A 130 -9.26 -8.05 6.35
N PRO A 131 -8.49 -8.07 7.45
CA PRO A 131 -7.17 -8.70 7.45
C PRO A 131 -7.33 -10.22 7.28
N CYS A 132 -6.51 -10.82 6.43
CA CYS A 132 -6.39 -12.28 6.39
C CYS A 132 -5.68 -12.73 7.67
N SER A 133 -6.29 -13.64 8.43
CA SER A 133 -5.73 -14.15 9.68
C SER A 133 -4.94 -15.44 9.43
N ASP A 134 -3.67 -15.29 9.10
CA ASP A 134 -2.72 -16.40 8.97
C ASP A 134 -1.92 -16.64 10.26
N THR A 135 -2.48 -16.25 11.41
CA THR A 135 -1.82 -16.29 12.71
C THR A 135 -1.38 -17.70 13.11
N VAL A 136 -2.24 -18.69 12.92
CA VAL A 136 -1.97 -20.10 13.28
C VAL A 136 -0.78 -20.69 12.50
N PRO A 137 -0.76 -20.67 11.15
CA PRO A 137 0.38 -21.20 10.41
C PRO A 137 1.67 -20.42 10.68
N VAL A 138 1.59 -19.08 10.82
CA VAL A 138 2.76 -18.26 11.14
C VAL A 138 3.37 -18.64 12.49
N ILE A 139 2.55 -18.81 13.52
CA ILE A 139 3.03 -19.22 14.85
C ILE A 139 3.65 -20.62 14.80
N ALA A 140 2.98 -21.58 14.15
CA ALA A 140 3.48 -22.96 14.07
C ALA A 140 4.85 -23.06 13.39
N VAL A 141 5.03 -22.39 12.25
CA VAL A 141 6.30 -22.36 11.51
C VAL A 141 7.39 -21.66 12.32
N SER A 142 7.06 -20.53 12.95
CA SER A 142 8.02 -19.77 13.77
C SER A 142 8.52 -20.59 14.96
N VAL A 143 7.61 -21.24 15.68
CA VAL A 143 7.95 -22.10 16.82
C VAL A 143 8.80 -23.28 16.37
N PHE A 144 8.43 -23.95 15.26
CA PHE A 144 9.20 -25.06 14.72
C PHE A 144 10.64 -24.67 14.41
N ILE A 145 10.84 -23.55 13.69
CA ILE A 145 12.18 -23.06 13.34
C ILE A 145 13.00 -22.72 14.59
N LEU A 146 12.38 -22.12 15.62
CA LEU A 146 13.05 -21.80 16.89
C LEU A 146 13.44 -23.03 17.71
N PHE A 147 12.74 -24.15 17.56
CA PHE A 147 13.08 -25.41 18.24
C PHE A 147 14.23 -26.18 17.56
N LEU A 148 14.47 -25.99 16.27
CA LEU A 148 15.53 -26.69 15.54
C LEU A 148 16.94 -26.48 16.17
N PRO A 149 17.38 -25.26 16.52
CA PRO A 149 18.66 -25.05 17.20
C PRO A 149 18.74 -25.78 18.55
N VAL A 150 17.67 -25.77 19.34
CA VAL A 150 17.63 -26.42 20.66
C VAL A 150 17.85 -27.93 20.51
N VAL A 151 17.11 -28.56 19.58
CA VAL A 151 17.26 -30.00 19.29
C VAL A 151 18.66 -30.30 18.76
N PHE A 152 19.21 -29.44 17.89
CA PHE A 152 20.56 -29.60 17.36
C PHE A 152 21.65 -29.55 18.43
N TYR A 153 21.60 -28.58 19.35
CA TYR A 153 22.57 -28.48 20.43
C TYR A 153 22.43 -29.61 21.46
N LEU A 154 21.20 -29.99 21.83
CA LEU A 154 20.96 -31.10 22.76
C LEU A 154 21.42 -32.44 22.17
N SER A 155 21.11 -32.71 20.90
CA SER A 155 21.56 -33.93 20.22
C SER A 155 23.08 -33.99 20.10
N SER A 156 23.73 -32.87 19.77
CA SER A 156 25.20 -32.77 19.72
C SER A 156 25.83 -33.01 21.10
N PHE A 157 25.25 -32.46 22.17
CA PHE A 157 25.72 -32.68 23.55
C PHE A 157 25.63 -34.16 23.96
N LEU A 158 24.47 -34.79 23.77
CA LEU A 158 24.26 -36.20 24.11
C LEU A 158 25.17 -37.14 23.31
N HIS A 159 25.35 -36.87 22.01
CA HIS A 159 26.22 -37.68 21.16
C HIS A 159 27.71 -37.50 21.50
N SER A 160 28.11 -36.32 21.98
CA SER A 160 29.49 -36.04 22.43
C SER A 160 29.85 -36.81 23.72
N GLU A 161 28.93 -36.84 24.70
CA GLU A 161 29.12 -37.61 25.95
C GLU A 161 29.32 -39.11 25.68
N GLN A 162 28.55 -39.68 24.74
CA GLN A 162 28.70 -41.09 24.35
C GLN A 162 30.06 -41.39 23.67
N LYS A 163 30.70 -40.38 23.08
CA LYS A 163 31.96 -40.51 22.33
C LYS A 163 33.20 -40.13 23.14
N LYS A 164 33.09 -39.88 24.45
CA LYS A 164 34.25 -39.77 25.37
C LYS A 164 35.03 -41.08 25.32
N ARG A 165 36.02 -41.10 24.43
CA ARG A 165 36.87 -42.25 24.10
C ARG A 165 37.50 -42.78 25.38
N LYS A 166 37.40 -44.10 25.60
CA LYS A 166 38.29 -44.81 26.50
C LYS A 166 39.71 -44.42 26.14
N LEU A 167 40.43 -43.76 27.06
CA LEU A 167 41.87 -43.55 26.94
C LEU A 167 42.51 -44.95 26.87
N ILE A 168 42.89 -45.40 25.68
CA ILE A 168 43.70 -46.60 25.52
C ILE A 168 45.09 -46.20 26.01
N LEU A 169 45.40 -46.53 27.27
CA LEU A 169 46.75 -46.37 27.79
C LEU A 169 47.67 -47.31 27.00
N PRO A 170 48.75 -46.82 26.37
CA PRO A 170 49.67 -47.70 25.67
C PRO A 170 50.35 -48.62 26.69
N LYS A 171 50.22 -49.94 26.47
CA LYS A 171 50.92 -50.96 27.26
C LYS A 171 52.40 -50.91 26.86
N ARG A 172 53.28 -50.49 27.79
CA ARG A 172 54.73 -50.55 27.59
C ARG A 172 55.18 -52.01 27.72
N LEU A 173 55.83 -52.53 26.68
CA LEU A 173 56.73 -53.68 26.69
C LEU A 173 58.00 -53.28 25.94
#